data_AF-A0A091IWL3-F1
#
_entry.id   AF-A0A091IWL3-F1
#
_cell.length_a   1.000
_cell.length_b   1.000
_cell.length_c   1.000
_cell.angle_alpha   90.00
_cell.angle_beta   90.00
_cell.angle_gamma   90.00
#
_symmetry.space_group_name_H-M   'P 1'
#
loop_
_entity.id
_entity.type
_entity.pdbx_description
1 polymer ?
#
loop_
_entity_poly.entity_id
_entity_poly.type
_entity_poly.pdbx_seq_one_letter_code
_entity_poly.pdbx_strand_id
1 'polypeptide(L)'
;AQVSEGFQLQQPQDKVSVTAGETLTLTCTTSGYGPPGPLKWLKGWGMGNETVYDQNSVFPRVTRAEPGSNTDFSIYLRDVGPEDAGTYYCVKFRKRFGVDEMFQHGKGTEVSLHETALVPGMVAAVVVLCCLLLLGLLVAFCIHRRKQRGQAESHCLSGPAAMGSFLPVPLRCCARTPSTPRKVPDAETSHLSSQLHRKDEHEIHYADLQPLPTAPRHGRTLPPPSCSEYASVRVAAK
;
A
#
# COMPACT_ATOMS: atom_id res chain seq x y z
N ALA A 1 39.07 -0.98 -33.39
CA ALA A 1 37.75 -1.04 -32.75
C ALA A 1 36.84 -1.82 -33.68
N GLN A 2 36.36 -3.00 -33.29
CA GLN A 2 35.33 -3.67 -34.10
C GLN A 2 34.05 -2.88 -33.93
N VAL A 3 33.72 -2.09 -34.94
CA VAL A 3 32.34 -1.64 -35.17
C VAL A 3 31.59 -2.91 -35.51
N SER A 4 30.68 -3.30 -34.64
CA SER A 4 29.71 -4.35 -34.91
C SER A 4 28.70 -3.76 -35.91
N GLU A 5 29.13 -3.68 -37.18
CA GLU A 5 28.28 -3.23 -38.28
C GLU A 5 27.09 -4.19 -38.40
N GLY A 6 25.88 -3.65 -38.29
CA GLY A 6 24.64 -4.40 -38.47
C GLY A 6 24.02 -5.00 -37.21
N PHE A 7 24.56 -4.79 -36.00
CA PHE A 7 23.82 -5.16 -34.79
C PHE A 7 22.67 -4.21 -34.52
N GLN A 8 21.49 -4.77 -34.29
CA GLN A 8 20.30 -4.02 -33.94
C GLN A 8 19.69 -4.59 -32.65
N LEU A 9 19.36 -3.72 -31.71
CA LEU A 9 18.61 -4.07 -30.50
C LEU A 9 17.21 -3.44 -30.60
N GLN A 10 16.19 -4.26 -30.47
CA GLN A 10 14.79 -3.87 -30.56
C GLN A 10 14.11 -4.09 -29.23
N GLN A 11 13.59 -3.00 -28.66
CA GLN A 11 12.74 -3.01 -27.48
C GLN A 11 11.43 -2.30 -27.90
N PRO A 12 10.43 -3.07 -28.39
CA PRO A 12 9.29 -2.49 -29.10
C PRO A 12 8.21 -1.88 -28.19
N GLN A 13 8.21 -2.23 -26.91
CA GLN A 13 7.21 -1.73 -25.95
C GLN A 13 7.64 -0.38 -25.38
N ASP A 14 6.91 0.69 -25.69
CA ASP A 14 7.15 1.99 -25.05
C ASP A 14 6.55 2.04 -23.63
N LYS A 15 5.34 1.48 -23.47
CA LYS A 15 4.62 1.41 -22.20
C LYS A 15 3.91 0.07 -22.04
N VAL A 16 3.83 -0.42 -20.81
CA VAL A 16 3.09 -1.64 -20.45
C VAL A 16 2.34 -1.37 -19.16
N SER A 17 1.05 -1.71 -19.12
CA SER A 17 0.29 -1.75 -17.87
C SER A 17 0.01 -3.20 -17.50
N VAL A 18 0.22 -3.55 -16.24
CA VAL A 18 0.04 -4.90 -15.70
C VAL A 18 -0.73 -4.83 -14.39
N THR A 19 -1.47 -5.87 -14.06
CA THR A 19 -2.17 -5.96 -12.78
C THR A 19 -1.20 -6.42 -11.70
N ALA A 20 -1.35 -5.91 -10.48
CA ALA A 20 -0.58 -6.41 -9.35
C ALA A 20 -0.81 -7.93 -9.14
N GLY A 21 0.26 -8.68 -8.93
CA GLY A 21 0.27 -10.14 -8.80
C GLY A 21 0.30 -10.91 -10.13
N GLU A 22 0.13 -10.24 -11.28
CA GLU A 22 0.24 -10.89 -12.59
C GLU A 22 1.69 -10.98 -13.08
N THR A 23 1.88 -11.52 -14.29
CA THR A 23 3.19 -11.64 -14.93
C THR A 23 3.39 -10.54 -15.96
N LEU A 24 4.42 -9.71 -15.77
CA LEU A 24 4.89 -8.74 -16.74
C LEU A 24 5.73 -9.43 -17.82
N THR A 25 5.47 -9.09 -19.09
CA THR A 25 6.31 -9.50 -20.22
C THR A 25 7.05 -8.29 -20.76
N LEU A 26 8.38 -8.36 -20.73
CA LEU A 26 9.27 -7.36 -21.33
C LEU A 26 9.94 -7.96 -22.56
N THR A 27 9.68 -7.37 -23.72
CA THR A 27 10.17 -7.86 -25.01
C THR A 27 11.46 -7.16 -25.41
N CYS A 28 12.48 -7.96 -25.72
CA CYS A 28 13.70 -7.44 -26.34
C CYS A 28 14.25 -8.46 -27.31
N THR A 29 14.50 -8.06 -28.55
CA THR A 29 15.11 -8.92 -29.56
C THR A 29 16.33 -8.25 -30.15
N THR A 30 17.23 -9.05 -30.68
CA THR A 30 18.44 -8.58 -31.33
C THR A 30 18.64 -9.25 -32.67
N SER A 31 19.24 -8.52 -33.61
CA SER A 31 19.62 -9.04 -34.92
C SER A 31 21.04 -8.60 -35.26
N GLY A 32 21.68 -9.33 -36.17
CA GLY A 32 23.07 -9.08 -36.58
C GLY A 32 24.11 -9.55 -35.56
N TYR A 33 25.39 -9.39 -35.91
CA TYR A 33 26.50 -9.84 -35.08
C TYR A 33 26.98 -8.74 -34.14
N GLY A 34 26.50 -8.78 -32.89
CA GLY A 34 26.86 -7.86 -31.81
C GLY A 34 28.29 -8.04 -31.30
N PRO A 35 28.84 -7.07 -30.54
CA PRO A 35 30.10 -7.29 -29.82
C PRO A 35 29.94 -8.42 -28.79
N PRO A 36 31.03 -9.12 -28.43
CA PRO A 36 31.01 -10.14 -27.39
C PRO A 36 30.64 -9.48 -26.05
N GLY A 37 29.77 -10.12 -25.28
CA GLY A 37 29.31 -9.61 -23.99
C GLY A 37 27.85 -9.96 -23.72
N PRO A 38 27.39 -9.87 -22.46
CA PRO A 38 26.03 -10.22 -22.10
C PRO A 38 25.02 -9.17 -22.53
N LEU A 39 23.75 -9.56 -22.50
CA LEU A 39 22.62 -8.65 -22.54
C LEU A 39 21.85 -8.77 -21.23
N LYS A 40 21.52 -7.64 -20.63
CA LYS A 40 20.88 -7.55 -19.31
C LYS A 40 19.62 -6.71 -19.39
N TRP A 41 18.67 -6.97 -18.51
CA TRP A 41 17.57 -6.04 -18.24
C TRP A 41 17.90 -5.22 -17.01
N LEU A 42 17.84 -3.90 -17.15
CA LEU A 42 18.07 -2.96 -16.06
C LEU A 42 16.80 -2.16 -15.81
N LYS A 43 16.48 -1.92 -14.54
CA LYS A 43 15.43 -0.99 -14.12
C LYS A 43 16.06 0.34 -13.73
N GLY A 44 15.49 1.44 -14.22
CA GLY A 44 16.03 2.78 -14.01
C GLY A 44 17.32 3.04 -14.80
N TRP A 45 17.98 4.16 -14.50
CA TRP A 45 19.18 4.61 -15.19
C TRP A 45 20.19 5.25 -14.24
N GLY A 46 21.47 5.25 -14.63
CA GLY A 46 22.54 5.89 -13.84
C GLY A 46 22.97 5.07 -12.62
N MET A 47 23.39 5.75 -11.55
CA MET A 47 23.95 5.09 -10.35
C MET A 47 22.95 4.27 -9.52
N GLY A 48 21.65 4.47 -9.74
CA GLY A 48 20.58 3.76 -9.03
C GLY A 48 19.90 2.68 -9.88
N ASN A 49 20.54 2.23 -10.97
CA ASN A 49 19.96 1.19 -11.80
C ASN A 49 20.04 -0.18 -11.11
N GLU A 50 18.96 -0.95 -11.23
CA GLU A 50 18.88 -2.29 -10.68
C GLU A 50 18.97 -3.31 -11.80
N THR A 51 19.73 -4.38 -11.60
CA THR A 51 19.74 -5.49 -12.56
C THR A 51 18.54 -6.39 -12.30
N VAL A 52 17.64 -6.45 -13.27
CA VAL A 52 16.41 -7.26 -13.23
C VAL A 52 16.67 -8.66 -13.79
N TYR A 53 17.56 -8.74 -14.78
CA TYR A 53 17.98 -10.00 -15.38
C TYR A 53 19.41 -9.91 -15.90
N ASP A 54 20.18 -10.96 -15.61
CA ASP A 54 21.50 -11.25 -16.15
C ASP A 54 21.56 -12.75 -16.43
N GLN A 55 22.09 -13.14 -17.59
CA GLN A 55 22.25 -14.53 -18.00
C GLN A 55 23.14 -15.33 -17.06
N ASN A 56 24.04 -14.65 -16.33
CA ASN A 56 24.99 -15.28 -15.41
C ASN A 56 24.50 -15.31 -13.95
N SER A 57 23.25 -14.93 -13.68
CA SER A 57 22.71 -14.84 -12.31
C SER A 57 21.30 -15.41 -12.24
N VAL A 58 20.90 -15.79 -11.03
CA VAL A 58 19.59 -16.39 -10.77
C VAL A 58 18.65 -15.34 -10.18
N PHE A 59 17.51 -15.16 -10.83
CA PHE A 59 16.47 -14.23 -10.42
C PHE A 59 15.18 -15.02 -10.16
N PRO A 60 14.74 -15.21 -8.90
CA PRO A 60 13.65 -16.11 -8.57
C PRO A 60 12.32 -15.81 -9.29
N ARG A 61 12.03 -14.51 -9.48
CA ARG A 61 10.79 -14.03 -10.11
C ARG A 61 10.90 -13.89 -11.63
N VAL A 62 12.10 -14.00 -12.21
CA VAL A 62 12.37 -13.66 -13.62
C VAL A 62 12.83 -14.88 -14.41
N THR A 63 12.20 -15.11 -15.57
CA THR A 63 12.56 -16.19 -16.49
C THR A 63 12.63 -15.70 -17.92
N ARG A 64 13.42 -16.39 -18.76
CA ARG A 64 13.44 -16.16 -20.20
C ARG A 64 12.16 -16.60 -20.86
N ALA A 65 11.66 -15.79 -21.80
CA ALA A 65 10.55 -16.20 -22.66
C ALA A 65 10.98 -17.35 -23.57
N GLU A 66 12.17 -17.24 -24.16
CA GLU A 66 12.83 -18.30 -24.92
C GLU A 66 14.16 -18.68 -24.24
N PRO A 67 14.19 -19.77 -23.44
CA PRO A 67 15.40 -20.22 -22.77
C PRO A 67 16.52 -20.56 -23.76
N GLY A 68 17.72 -20.04 -23.53
CA GLY A 68 18.89 -20.32 -24.37
C GLY A 68 18.92 -19.60 -25.73
N SER A 69 17.90 -18.79 -26.06
CA SER A 69 17.89 -18.00 -27.29
C SER A 69 19.01 -16.96 -27.30
N ASN A 70 19.76 -16.91 -28.40
CA ASN A 70 20.82 -15.94 -28.63
C ASN A 70 20.32 -14.65 -29.28
N THR A 71 19.04 -14.59 -29.65
CA THR A 71 18.43 -13.47 -30.39
C THR A 71 17.21 -12.89 -29.67
N ASP A 72 16.37 -13.73 -29.06
CA ASP A 72 15.23 -13.27 -28.27
C ASP A 72 15.63 -13.15 -26.81
N PHE A 73 15.71 -11.91 -26.32
CA PHE A 73 16.00 -11.56 -24.94
C PHE A 73 14.82 -11.20 -24.04
N SER A 74 13.63 -11.56 -24.46
CA SER A 74 12.41 -11.30 -23.71
C SER A 74 12.38 -12.07 -22.38
N ILE A 75 11.79 -11.44 -21.36
CA ILE A 75 11.66 -11.99 -20.01
C ILE A 75 10.23 -11.92 -19.50
N TYR A 76 9.89 -12.87 -18.63
CA TYR A 76 8.71 -12.87 -17.79
C TYR A 76 9.11 -12.55 -16.36
N LEU A 77 8.53 -11.49 -15.79
CA LEU A 77 8.65 -11.11 -14.38
C LEU A 77 7.32 -11.45 -13.68
N ARG A 78 7.34 -12.39 -12.75
CA ARG A 78 6.16 -12.90 -12.05
C ARG A 78 5.85 -12.13 -10.76
N ASP A 79 4.59 -12.24 -10.34
CA ASP A 79 4.07 -11.70 -9.09
C ASP A 79 4.35 -10.19 -8.97
N VAL A 80 4.07 -9.42 -10.02
CA VAL A 80 4.48 -8.01 -10.12
C VAL A 80 3.83 -7.18 -9.00
N GLY A 81 4.63 -6.42 -8.26
CA GLY A 81 4.20 -5.57 -7.16
C GLY A 81 4.51 -4.09 -7.40
N PRO A 82 4.04 -3.18 -6.54
CA PRO A 82 4.31 -1.73 -6.62
C PRO A 82 5.79 -1.37 -6.81
N GLU A 83 6.68 -2.18 -6.24
CA GLU A 83 8.12 -2.02 -6.36
C GLU A 83 8.66 -2.27 -7.77
N ASP A 84 7.90 -2.91 -8.66
CA ASP A 84 8.29 -3.18 -10.05
C ASP A 84 7.86 -2.06 -11.00
N ALA A 85 7.07 -1.08 -10.55
CA ALA A 85 6.75 0.07 -11.38
C ALA A 85 8.02 0.87 -11.73
N GLY A 86 8.15 1.30 -12.98
CA GLY A 86 9.30 2.08 -13.46
C GLY A 86 9.70 1.77 -14.90
N THR A 87 10.84 2.32 -15.33
CA THR A 87 11.32 2.15 -16.70
C THR A 87 12.38 1.05 -16.78
N TYR A 88 12.15 0.09 -17.67
CA TYR A 88 13.05 -1.03 -17.92
C TYR A 88 13.80 -0.85 -19.22
N TYR A 89 15.09 -1.15 -19.24
CA TYR A 89 15.95 -1.04 -20.41
C TYR A 89 16.59 -2.39 -20.71
N CYS A 90 16.46 -2.83 -21.96
CA CYS A 90 17.25 -3.93 -22.48
C CYS A 90 18.62 -3.39 -22.91
N VAL A 91 19.70 -3.88 -22.30
CA VAL A 91 21.04 -3.30 -22.45
C VAL A 91 22.02 -4.37 -22.93
N LYS A 92 22.64 -4.13 -24.08
CA LYS A 92 23.76 -4.90 -24.60
C LYS A 92 25.06 -4.34 -24.04
N PHE A 93 25.85 -5.23 -23.44
CA PHE A 93 27.20 -4.94 -23.00
C PHE A 93 28.22 -5.52 -23.98
N ARG A 94 29.36 -4.84 -24.09
CA ARG A 94 30.57 -5.35 -24.72
C ARG A 94 31.59 -5.68 -23.63
N LYS A 95 32.26 -6.81 -23.76
CA LYS A 95 33.32 -7.21 -22.84
C LYS A 95 34.64 -6.60 -23.28
N ARG A 96 35.25 -5.76 -22.44
CA ARG A 96 36.58 -5.18 -22.66
C ARG A 96 37.45 -5.42 -21.43
N PHE A 97 38.62 -6.03 -21.65
CA PHE A 97 39.57 -6.35 -20.57
C PHE A 97 38.94 -7.08 -19.37
N GLY A 98 37.95 -7.94 -19.63
CA GLY A 98 37.22 -8.68 -18.60
C GLY A 98 36.05 -7.93 -17.95
N VAL A 99 35.88 -6.63 -18.24
CA VAL A 99 34.82 -5.77 -17.70
C VAL A 99 33.71 -5.61 -18.73
N ASP A 100 32.45 -5.63 -18.27
CA ASP A 100 31.28 -5.34 -19.10
C ASP A 100 31.11 -3.82 -19.22
N GLU A 101 31.23 -3.29 -20.43
CA GLU A 101 30.94 -1.89 -20.76
C GLU A 101 29.63 -1.80 -21.54
N MET A 102 28.78 -0.82 -21.24
CA MET A 102 27.56 -0.61 -22.02
C MET A 102 27.90 -0.32 -23.49
N PHE A 103 27.29 -1.07 -24.41
CA PHE A 103 27.45 -0.87 -25.85
C PHE A 103 26.23 -0.18 -26.46
N GLN A 104 25.04 -0.68 -26.17
CA GLN A 104 23.77 -0.15 -26.69
C GLN A 104 22.64 -0.50 -25.71
N HIS A 105 21.59 0.30 -25.70
CA HIS A 105 20.36 0.01 -24.97
C HIS A 105 19.13 0.29 -25.83
N GLY A 106 18.01 -0.34 -25.46
CA GLY A 106 16.70 -0.04 -26.02
C GLY A 106 16.17 1.32 -25.55
N LYS A 107 15.04 1.73 -26.11
CA LYS A 107 14.42 3.04 -25.79
C LYS A 107 13.88 3.12 -24.36
N GLY A 108 13.65 1.98 -23.72
CA GLY A 108 13.01 1.89 -22.42
C GLY A 108 11.54 1.52 -22.54
N THR A 109 11.03 0.76 -21.56
CA THR A 109 9.63 0.39 -21.42
C THR A 109 9.15 0.89 -20.08
N GLU A 110 8.19 1.82 -20.07
CA GLU A 110 7.56 2.31 -18.85
C GLU A 110 6.50 1.30 -18.38
N VAL A 111 6.69 0.75 -17.19
CA VAL A 111 5.77 -0.20 -16.57
C VAL A 111 4.94 0.53 -15.51
N SER A 112 3.63 0.50 -15.70
CA SER A 112 2.65 0.99 -14.71
C SER A 112 1.79 -0.15 -14.19
N LEU A 113 1.34 -0.01 -12.95
CA LEU A 113 0.37 -0.94 -12.36
C LEU A 113 -1.02 -0.34 -12.44
N HIS A 114 -1.99 -1.20 -12.71
CA HIS A 114 -3.38 -0.91 -12.41
C HIS A 114 -3.89 -1.91 -11.39
N GLU A 115 -4.65 -1.43 -10.42
CA GLU A 115 -5.32 -2.30 -9.48
C GLU A 115 -6.63 -2.78 -10.09
N THR A 116 -6.94 -4.06 -9.92
CA THR A 116 -8.29 -4.57 -10.16
C THR A 116 -9.19 -4.04 -9.05
N ALA A 117 -9.59 -2.78 -9.14
CA ALA A 117 -10.61 -2.24 -8.28
C ALA A 117 -11.88 -3.07 -8.51
N LEU A 118 -12.41 -3.69 -7.44
CA LEU A 118 -13.78 -4.19 -7.45
C LEU A 118 -14.66 -3.05 -7.96
N VAL A 119 -15.21 -3.23 -9.16
CA VAL A 119 -15.98 -2.20 -9.86
C VAL A 119 -16.94 -1.57 -8.84
N PRO A 120 -17.02 -0.23 -8.71
CA PRO A 120 -17.89 0.42 -7.73
C PRO A 120 -19.33 -0.13 -7.76
N GLY A 121 -19.79 -0.58 -8.92
CA GLY A 121 -21.07 -1.27 -9.10
C GLY A 121 -21.19 -2.60 -8.35
N MET A 122 -20.15 -3.42 -8.26
CA MET A 122 -20.14 -4.68 -7.49
C MET A 122 -20.25 -4.39 -6.00
N VAL A 123 -19.48 -3.41 -5.50
CA VAL A 123 -19.55 -2.98 -4.10
C VAL A 123 -20.94 -2.40 -3.78
N ALA A 124 -21.46 -1.52 -4.65
CA ALA A 124 -22.80 -0.96 -4.50
C ALA A 124 -23.89 -2.04 -4.52
N ALA A 125 -23.81 -3.02 -5.42
CA ALA A 125 -24.77 -4.12 -5.49
C ALA A 125 -24.75 -4.98 -4.22
N VAL A 126 -23.57 -5.30 -3.70
CA VAL A 126 -23.42 -6.04 -2.43
C VAL A 126 -23.99 -5.24 -1.26
N VAL A 127 -23.72 -3.94 -1.19
CA VAL A 127 -24.27 -3.06 -0.13
C VAL A 127 -25.79 -3.00 -0.22
N VAL A 128 -26.37 -2.79 -1.41
CA VAL A 128 -27.82 -2.75 -1.61
C VAL A 128 -28.46 -4.09 -1.22
N LEU A 129 -27.87 -5.21 -1.65
CA LEU A 129 -28.36 -6.54 -1.30
C LEU A 129 -28.34 -6.77 0.22
N CYS A 130 -27.23 -6.42 0.89
CA CYS A 130 -27.11 -6.47 2.34
C CYS A 130 -28.16 -5.59 3.04
N CYS A 131 -28.39 -4.36 2.56
CA CYS A 131 -29.43 -3.48 3.10
C CYS A 131 -30.83 -4.09 2.98
N LEU A 132 -31.18 -4.65 1.81
CA LEU A 132 -32.49 -5.28 1.59
C LEU A 132 -32.69 -6.50 2.50
N LEU A 133 -31.66 -7.32 2.70
CA LEU A 133 -31.72 -8.47 3.61
C LEU A 133 -31.90 -8.02 5.07
N LEU A 134 -31.16 -7.01 5.53
CA LEU A 134 -31.30 -6.46 6.88
C LEU A 134 -32.69 -5.86 7.11
N LEU A 135 -33.22 -5.10 6.14
CA LEU A 135 -34.57 -4.56 6.22
C LEU A 135 -35.62 -5.68 6.27
N GLY A 136 -35.47 -6.73 5.45
CA GLY A 136 -36.34 -7.91 5.49
C GLY A 136 -36.35 -8.60 6.85
N LEU A 137 -35.16 -8.80 7.45
CA LEU A 137 -35.02 -9.39 8.79
C LEU A 137 -35.64 -8.51 9.87
N LEU A 138 -35.45 -7.19 9.81
CA LEU A 138 -36.05 -6.25 10.76
C LEU A 138 -37.58 -6.26 10.67
N VAL A 139 -38.15 -6.25 9.46
CA VAL A 139 -39.60 -6.34 9.25
C VAL A 139 -40.15 -7.66 9.77
N ALA A 140 -39.50 -8.79 9.43
CA ALA A 140 -39.90 -10.11 9.93
C ALA A 140 -39.83 -10.17 11.47
N PHE A 141 -38.78 -9.61 12.07
CA PHE A 141 -38.64 -9.51 13.52
C PHE A 141 -39.72 -8.61 14.14
N CYS A 142 -40.03 -7.46 13.54
CA CYS A 142 -41.08 -6.57 13.99
C CYS A 142 -42.46 -7.26 13.95
N ILE A 143 -42.76 -7.99 12.87
CA ILE A 143 -43.99 -8.78 12.74
C ILE A 143 -44.02 -9.89 13.80
N HIS A 144 -42.90 -10.59 14.01
CA HIS A 144 -42.79 -11.61 15.05
C HIS A 144 -43.04 -11.03 16.44
N ARG A 145 -42.46 -9.88 16.77
CA ARG A 145 -42.70 -9.21 18.06
C ARG A 145 -44.13 -8.73 18.21
N ARG A 146 -44.75 -8.20 17.14
CA ARG A 146 -46.17 -7.81 17.14
C ARG A 146 -47.09 -9.01 17.38
N LYS A 147 -46.80 -10.15 16.73
CA LYS A 147 -47.57 -11.40 16.91
C LYS A 147 -47.48 -11.91 18.34
N GLN A 148 -46.28 -11.92 18.94
CA GLN A 148 -46.08 -12.28 20.34
C GLN A 148 -46.78 -11.32 21.31
N ARG A 149 -46.84 -10.01 20.99
CA ARG A 149 -47.50 -9.00 21.83
C ARG A 149 -49.03 -9.05 21.74
N GLY A 150 -49.59 -9.36 20.56
CA GLY A 150 -51.04 -9.57 20.37
C GLY A 150 -51.59 -10.80 21.11
N GLN A 151 -50.73 -11.71 21.56
CA GLN A 151 -51.10 -12.84 22.41
C GLN A 151 -51.14 -12.49 23.91
N ALA A 152 -50.59 -11.35 24.32
CA ALA A 152 -50.62 -10.87 25.71
C ALA A 152 -51.81 -9.94 26.01
N GLU A 153 -52.50 -9.38 25.00
CA GLU A 153 -53.64 -8.46 25.18
C GLU A 153 -55.02 -9.11 24.95
N SER A 154 -55.10 -10.35 24.46
CA SER A 154 -56.38 -11.05 24.17
C SER A 154 -57.02 -11.75 25.37
N HIS A 155 -56.48 -11.61 26.59
CA HIS A 155 -57.07 -12.15 27.82
C HIS A 155 -57.53 -11.02 28.75
N CYS A 156 -58.39 -10.11 28.30
CA CYS A 156 -59.22 -9.28 29.18
C CYS A 156 -60.26 -8.49 28.35
N LEU A 157 -61.35 -9.15 27.95
CA LEU A 157 -62.62 -8.48 27.62
C LEU A 157 -63.75 -9.52 27.65
N SER A 158 -64.16 -9.86 28.87
CA SER A 158 -65.47 -10.45 29.17
C SER A 158 -65.82 -9.99 30.58
N GLY A 159 -66.60 -8.91 30.67
CA GLY A 159 -67.20 -8.51 31.93
C GLY A 159 -68.30 -9.49 32.34
N PRO A 160 -68.68 -9.49 33.62
CA PRO A 160 -70.10 -9.29 33.89
C PRO A 160 -70.34 -8.12 34.84
N ALA A 161 -71.55 -7.58 34.69
CA ALA A 161 -72.11 -6.49 35.45
C ALA A 161 -72.57 -6.91 36.87
N ALA A 162 -72.62 -5.89 37.72
CA ALA A 162 -73.63 -5.62 38.75
C ALA A 162 -73.41 -6.02 40.21
N MET A 163 -73.63 -4.98 41.03
CA MET A 163 -74.22 -4.93 42.38
C MET A 163 -73.36 -5.26 43.62
N GLY A 164 -73.34 -4.30 44.55
CA GLY A 164 -73.39 -4.62 45.98
C GLY A 164 -72.31 -4.00 46.86
N SER A 165 -72.61 -2.80 47.35
CA SER A 165 -72.20 -2.15 48.62
C SER A 165 -71.44 -3.00 49.64
N PHE A 166 -70.40 -2.44 50.29
CA PHE A 166 -70.29 -2.20 51.75
C PHE A 166 -68.95 -1.49 52.06
N LEU A 167 -69.04 -0.28 52.62
CA LEU A 167 -67.99 0.39 53.43
C LEU A 167 -68.52 0.42 54.89
N PRO A 168 -67.69 0.38 55.96
CA PRO A 168 -66.95 1.59 56.43
C PRO A 168 -65.60 1.35 57.22
N VAL A 169 -64.55 2.19 57.05
CA VAL A 169 -63.97 3.20 58.03
C VAL A 169 -62.87 2.64 59.01
N PRO A 170 -61.85 3.39 59.55
CA PRO A 170 -61.72 4.85 59.72
C PRO A 170 -60.41 5.59 59.31
N LEU A 171 -60.59 6.91 59.33
CA LEU A 171 -59.69 8.06 59.15
C LEU A 171 -58.60 8.21 60.22
N ARG A 172 -57.48 8.86 59.84
CA ARG A 172 -56.69 9.73 60.74
C ARG A 172 -56.31 11.03 60.01
N CYS A 173 -56.97 12.12 60.38
CA CYS A 173 -56.61 13.52 60.11
C CYS A 173 -55.51 13.96 61.12
N CYS A 174 -54.80 15.09 61.11
CA CYS A 174 -54.86 16.44 60.52
C CYS A 174 -53.42 17.02 60.51
N ALA A 175 -53.16 18.11 59.77
CA ALA A 175 -52.65 19.39 60.31
C ALA A 175 -52.23 20.38 59.20
N ARG A 176 -52.31 21.67 59.54
CA ARG A 176 -52.42 22.85 58.67
C ARG A 176 -51.23 23.79 58.93
N THR A 177 -50.68 24.40 57.86
CA THR A 177 -50.12 25.79 57.75
C THR A 177 -48.86 26.21 58.54
N PRO A 178 -48.22 27.39 58.30
CA PRO A 178 -48.13 28.25 57.09
C PRO A 178 -46.70 28.89 56.83
N SER A 179 -46.63 29.73 55.77
CA SER A 179 -45.74 30.92 55.56
C SER A 179 -44.39 30.82 54.80
N THR A 180 -44.43 31.36 53.57
CA THR A 180 -43.49 32.24 52.83
C THR A 180 -42.42 33.02 53.64
N PRO A 181 -41.41 33.72 53.04
CA PRO A 181 -40.98 33.87 51.62
C PRO A 181 -39.43 33.98 51.37
N ARG A 182 -39.04 34.27 50.11
CA ARG A 182 -38.06 35.33 49.70
C ARG A 182 -36.60 34.94 49.31
N LYS A 183 -36.26 35.37 48.07
CA LYS A 183 -34.99 35.90 47.50
C LYS A 183 -33.64 35.16 47.67
N VAL A 184 -33.02 34.82 46.52
CA VAL A 184 -31.71 35.31 45.94
C VAL A 184 -30.76 36.01 46.94
N PRO A 185 -29.39 35.87 46.96
CA PRO A 185 -28.42 35.62 45.86
C PRO A 185 -27.22 34.67 46.17
N ASP A 186 -26.44 34.39 45.11
CA ASP A 186 -24.96 34.30 44.94
C ASP A 186 -24.03 33.53 45.89
N ALA A 187 -22.89 33.16 45.26
CA ALA A 187 -21.54 32.97 45.81
C ALA A 187 -21.30 31.63 46.53
N GLU A 188 -20.15 30.95 46.43
CA GLU A 188 -18.96 30.96 45.57
C GLU A 188 -18.20 29.70 46.06
N THR A 189 -17.46 29.01 45.18
CA THR A 189 -16.17 28.35 45.53
C THR A 189 -16.29 27.10 46.46
N SER A 190 -15.79 25.89 46.18
CA SER A 190 -14.66 25.44 45.36
C SER A 190 -14.64 23.90 45.24
N HIS A 191 -13.79 23.44 44.32
CA HIS A 191 -13.07 22.15 44.26
C HIS A 191 -13.49 21.12 43.18
N LEU A 192 -12.98 21.39 41.97
CA LEU A 192 -12.01 20.59 41.19
C LEU A 192 -12.39 19.25 40.50
N SER A 193 -11.90 19.17 39.25
CA SER A 193 -11.72 18.03 38.32
C SER A 193 -12.96 17.61 37.51
N SER A 194 -12.96 17.54 36.17
CA SER A 194 -11.85 17.40 35.22
C SER A 194 -12.29 17.72 33.78
N GLN A 195 -11.37 18.34 33.03
CA GLN A 195 -11.18 18.30 31.57
C GLN A 195 -12.35 18.68 30.63
N LEU A 196 -12.44 19.98 30.37
CA LEU A 196 -12.91 20.53 29.09
C LEU A 196 -11.68 20.69 28.17
N HIS A 197 -11.88 20.60 26.86
CA HIS A 197 -11.47 21.61 25.87
C HIS A 197 -11.04 20.98 24.53
N ARG A 198 -12.06 20.81 23.67
CA ARG A 198 -12.11 21.25 22.26
C ARG A 198 -10.75 21.72 21.70
N LYS A 199 -10.19 21.01 20.73
CA LYS A 199 -8.95 21.41 20.06
C LYS A 199 -9.20 21.63 18.57
N ASP A 200 -8.88 22.86 18.18
CA ASP A 200 -9.02 23.46 16.87
C ASP A 200 -7.98 22.97 15.85
N GLU A 201 -8.40 23.12 14.59
CA GLU A 201 -7.66 23.39 13.35
C GLU A 201 -6.15 23.62 13.51
N HIS A 202 -5.32 22.78 12.85
CA HIS A 202 -3.95 23.15 12.50
C HIS A 202 -3.62 22.69 11.08
N GLU A 203 -3.64 23.68 10.20
CA GLU A 203 -3.03 23.79 8.88
C GLU A 203 -1.52 23.49 8.98
N ILE A 204 -1.03 22.48 8.25
CA ILE A 204 0.39 22.12 8.25
C ILE A 204 1.10 22.93 7.17
N HIS A 205 1.79 23.99 7.60
CA HIS A 205 2.71 24.78 6.78
C HIS A 205 3.93 23.93 6.39
N TYR A 206 4.11 23.70 5.09
CA TYR A 206 5.33 23.13 4.52
C TYR A 206 6.35 24.24 4.26
N ALA A 207 7.44 24.25 5.05
CA ALA A 207 8.82 24.63 4.69
C ALA A 207 9.55 25.26 5.90
N ASP A 208 10.48 24.52 6.50
CA ASP A 208 11.71 25.12 7.04
C ASP A 208 12.79 24.02 7.19
N LEU A 209 13.48 23.71 6.09
CA LEU A 209 14.71 22.90 6.16
C LEU A 209 15.87 23.86 6.40
N GLN A 210 16.29 23.99 7.66
CA GLN A 210 17.57 24.60 8.00
C GLN A 210 18.72 23.73 7.46
N PRO A 211 19.74 24.31 6.79
CA PRO A 211 20.92 23.56 6.38
C PRO A 211 21.77 23.17 7.60
N LEU A 212 22.09 21.89 7.73
CA LEU A 212 23.11 21.40 8.67
C LEU A 212 24.48 22.06 8.38
N PRO A 213 25.27 22.43 9.40
CA PRO A 213 26.56 23.07 9.18
C PRO A 213 27.56 22.12 8.51
N THR A 214 28.35 22.67 7.60
CA THR A 214 29.41 21.96 6.87
C THR A 214 30.49 21.45 7.83
N ALA A 215 30.80 20.15 7.76
CA ALA A 215 31.88 19.55 8.52
C ALA A 215 33.26 20.17 8.15
N PRO A 216 34.16 20.40 9.12
CA PRO A 216 35.49 20.93 8.83
C PRO A 216 36.29 19.97 7.94
N ARG A 217 36.73 20.44 6.77
CA ARG A 217 37.72 19.71 5.96
C ARG A 217 39.08 19.81 6.64
N HIS A 218 39.41 18.83 7.48
CA HIS A 218 40.81 18.55 7.77
C HIS A 218 41.47 18.01 6.50
N GLY A 219 42.31 18.84 5.89
CA GLY A 219 43.24 18.42 4.83
C GLY A 219 44.13 17.32 5.38
N ARG A 220 43.84 16.09 4.96
CA ARG A 220 44.72 14.94 5.23
C ARG A 220 45.68 14.84 4.06
N THR A 221 46.88 15.38 4.25
CA THR A 221 48.05 15.11 3.41
C THR A 221 48.24 13.59 3.34
N LEU A 222 48.06 12.99 2.17
CA LEU A 222 48.44 11.59 1.95
C LEU A 222 49.97 11.48 1.96
N PRO A 223 50.58 10.54 2.71
CA PRO A 223 51.96 10.17 2.48
C PRO A 223 52.08 9.34 1.18
N PRO A 224 53.23 9.39 0.48
CA PRO A 224 53.43 8.73 -0.80
C PRO A 224 53.35 7.19 -0.67
N PRO A 225 53.00 6.47 -1.75
CA PRO A 225 52.89 5.02 -1.72
C PRO A 225 54.26 4.39 -1.46
N SER A 226 54.39 3.67 -0.34
CA SER A 226 55.52 2.78 -0.10
C SER A 226 55.43 1.60 -1.07
N CYS A 227 56.46 1.42 -1.90
CA CYS A 227 56.59 0.26 -2.77
C CYS A 227 56.59 -1.03 -1.96
N SER A 228 55.60 -1.91 -2.15
CA SER A 228 55.67 -3.28 -1.68
C SER A 228 56.52 -4.09 -2.66
N GLU A 229 57.71 -4.48 -2.22
CA GLU A 229 58.58 -5.43 -2.90
C GLU A 229 57.93 -6.83 -2.83
N TYR A 230 57.54 -7.38 -3.98
CA TYR A 230 56.99 -8.74 -4.08
C TYR A 230 58.11 -9.70 -4.49
N ALA A 231 58.50 -10.61 -3.59
CA ALA A 231 59.48 -11.64 -3.89
C ALA A 231 58.85 -12.73 -4.78
N SER A 232 59.35 -12.87 -6.01
CA SER A 232 58.99 -13.97 -6.92
C SER A 232 59.85 -15.19 -6.59
N VAL A 233 59.23 -16.24 -6.05
CA VAL A 233 59.88 -17.55 -5.91
C VAL A 233 59.80 -18.27 -7.25
N ARG A 234 60.95 -18.54 -7.88
CA ARG A 234 61.05 -19.43 -9.04
C ARG A 234 61.22 -20.86 -8.55
N VAL A 235 60.29 -21.74 -8.93
CA VAL A 235 60.45 -23.19 -8.75
C VAL A 235 61.14 -23.74 -10.00
N ALA A 236 62.29 -24.40 -9.82
CA ALA A 236 62.94 -25.16 -10.87
C ALA A 236 62.20 -26.50 -11.07
N ALA A 237 61.79 -26.78 -12.31
CA ALA A 237 61.29 -28.09 -12.70
C ALA A 237 62.47 -29.08 -12.81
N LYS A 238 62.28 -30.30 -12.30
CA LYS A 238 63.16 -31.46 -12.51
C LYS A 238 62.33 -32.59 -13.09
#